data_AF-A0ABD6U3H4-F1
#
_entry.id   AF-A0ABD6U3H4-F1
#
_cell.length_a   1.000
_cell.length_b   1.000
_cell.length_c   1.000
_cell.angle_alpha   90.00
_cell.angle_beta   90.00
_cell.angle_gamma   90.00
#
_symmetry.space_group_name_H-M   'P 1'
#
loop_
_entity.id
_entity.type
_entity.pdbx_description
1 polymer ?
#
loop_
_entity_poly.entity_id
_entity_poly.type
_entity_poly.pdbx_seq_one_letter_code
_entity_poly.pdbx_strand_id
1 'polypeptide(L)'
;MKLINRSNVTYLHPAMEAREHQYLKHLASAMSHYLESPNGNELVCILGSGYEKNNRQALDTWVAYHRNEVFEKRLEGRSPLDFLIEKLESMLNN
;
A
#
# COMPACT_ATOMS: atom_id res chain seq x y z
N MET A 1 4.99 20.32 27.39
CA MET A 1 4.83 19.31 26.32
C MET A 1 4.20 18.07 26.96
N LYS A 2 2.90 17.80 26.74
CA LYS A 2 2.24 16.61 27.32
C LYS A 2 2.58 15.41 26.44
N LEU A 3 3.29 14.44 26.99
CA LEU A 3 3.55 13.14 26.37
C LEU A 3 2.20 12.45 26.13
N ILE A 4 1.83 12.26 24.86
CA ILE A 4 0.67 11.46 24.50
C ILE A 4 0.93 10.04 25.00
N ASN A 5 0.09 9.59 25.93
CA ASN A 5 0.15 8.26 26.51
C ASN A 5 -0.16 7.23 25.41
N ARG A 6 0.85 6.50 24.93
CA ARG A 6 0.76 5.49 23.85
C ARG A 6 -0.06 4.24 24.24
N SER A 7 -0.70 4.22 25.40
CA SER A 7 -1.52 3.10 25.88
C SER A 7 -2.89 2.98 25.20
N ASN A 8 -3.28 3.94 24.34
CA ASN A 8 -4.49 3.84 23.52
C ASN A 8 -4.23 3.33 22.09
N VAL A 9 -3.02 2.84 21.80
CA VAL A 9 -2.77 2.13 20.54
C VAL A 9 -3.31 0.71 20.74
N THR A 10 -4.53 0.48 20.26
CA THR A 10 -5.11 -0.87 20.19
C THR A 10 -4.20 -1.72 19.31
N TYR A 11 -3.27 -2.46 19.90
CA TYR A 11 -2.50 -3.45 19.18
C TYR A 11 -3.49 -4.45 18.61
N LEU A 12 -3.52 -4.57 17.29
CA LEU A 12 -4.36 -5.53 16.61
C LEU A 12 -3.86 -6.92 17.02
N HIS A 13 -4.78 -7.86 17.26
CA HIS A 13 -4.38 -9.23 17.57
C HIS A 13 -3.47 -9.76 16.44
N PRO A 14 -2.36 -10.48 16.71
CA PRO A 14 -1.36 -10.83 15.69
C PRO A 14 -1.93 -11.54 14.45
N ALA A 15 -2.99 -12.34 14.63
CA ALA A 15 -3.69 -12.99 13.52
C ALA A 15 -4.44 -12.01 12.58
N MET A 16 -4.90 -10.87 13.13
CA MET A 16 -5.54 -9.81 12.36
C MET A 16 -4.50 -8.99 11.59
N GLU A 17 -3.38 -8.65 12.22
CA GLU A 17 -2.26 -7.96 11.54
C GLU A 17 -1.71 -8.79 10.37
N ALA A 18 -1.52 -10.10 10.57
CA ALA A 18 -1.07 -11.00 9.51
C ALA A 18 -2.06 -11.03 8.33
N ARG A 19 -3.37 -11.00 8.62
CA ARG A 19 -4.42 -11.00 7.60
C ARG A 19 -4.48 -9.69 6.84
N GLU A 20 -4.35 -8.56 7.54
CA GLU A 20 -4.27 -7.23 6.90
C GLU A 20 -3.03 -7.13 6.02
N HIS A 21 -1.88 -7.58 6.51
CA HIS A 21 -0.64 -7.59 5.72
C HIS A 21 -0.76 -8.46 4.48
N GLN A 22 -1.34 -9.66 4.60
CA GLN A 22 -1.59 -10.54 3.46
C GLN A 22 -2.55 -9.90 2.44
N TYR A 23 -3.59 -9.23 2.91
CA TYR A 23 -4.53 -8.52 2.05
C TYR A 23 -3.85 -7.41 1.23
N LEU A 24 -3.02 -6.59 1.88
CA LEU A 24 -2.24 -5.54 1.21
C LEU A 24 -1.26 -6.14 0.18
N LYS A 25 -0.60 -7.24 0.51
CA LYS A 25 0.26 -7.97 -0.45
C LYS A 25 -0.50 -8.48 -1.66
N HIS A 26 -1.72 -8.97 -1.47
CA HIS A 26 -2.55 -9.41 -2.59
C HIS A 26 -2.95 -8.24 -3.49
N LEU A 27 -3.27 -7.07 -2.91
CA LEU A 27 -3.55 -5.85 -3.68
C LEU A 27 -2.33 -5.42 -4.50
N ALA A 28 -1.15 -5.32 -3.86
CA ALA A 28 0.10 -4.98 -4.57
C ALA A 28 0.42 -6.00 -5.68
N SER A 29 0.21 -7.29 -5.42
CA SER A 29 0.40 -8.33 -6.43
C SER A 29 -0.59 -8.20 -7.59
N ALA A 30 -1.87 -7.92 -7.31
CA ALA A 30 -2.88 -7.71 -8.34
C ALA A 30 -2.53 -6.50 -9.23
N MET A 31 -2.12 -5.39 -8.63
CA MET A 31 -1.65 -4.22 -9.37
C MET A 31 -0.40 -4.51 -10.20
N SER A 32 0.54 -5.32 -9.66
CA SER A 32 1.79 -5.64 -10.38
C SER A 32 1.58 -6.41 -11.69
N HIS A 33 0.43 -7.06 -11.87
CA HIS A 33 0.08 -7.72 -13.14
C HIS A 33 -0.22 -6.73 -14.27
N TYR A 34 -0.50 -5.46 -13.95
CA TYR A 34 -0.73 -4.41 -14.93
C TYR A 34 0.56 -3.66 -15.33
N LEU A 35 1.69 -3.97 -14.67
CA LEU A 35 2.96 -3.37 -15.04
C LEU A 35 3.54 -4.04 -16.30
N GLU A 36 3.97 -3.24 -17.27
CA GLU A 36 4.73 -3.73 -18.42
C GLU A 36 6.06 -4.37 -18.00
N SER A 37 6.73 -3.81 -16.99
CA SER A 37 8.00 -4.32 -16.46
C SER A 37 7.96 -4.46 -14.92
N PRO A 38 7.38 -5.55 -14.37
CA PRO A 38 7.31 -5.74 -12.92
C PRO A 38 8.69 -5.84 -12.23
N ASN A 39 9.70 -6.28 -12.97
CA ASN A 39 11.09 -6.40 -12.50
C ASN A 39 11.96 -5.20 -12.88
N GLY A 40 11.41 -4.19 -13.56
CA GLY A 40 12.08 -2.92 -13.84
C GLY A 40 12.27 -2.06 -12.59
N ASN A 41 12.71 -0.82 -12.76
CA ASN A 41 13.01 0.12 -11.67
C ASN A 41 12.43 1.53 -11.85
N GLU A 42 11.69 1.77 -12.92
CA GLU A 42 11.10 3.05 -13.27
C GLU A 42 10.10 3.59 -12.22
N LEU A 43 9.42 2.70 -11.50
CA LEU A 43 8.48 3.09 -10.44
C LEU A 43 9.16 3.22 -9.08
N VAL A 44 10.41 2.79 -8.91
CA VAL A 44 11.11 2.84 -7.62
C VAL A 44 11.28 4.27 -7.14
N CYS A 45 11.62 5.21 -8.02
CA CYS A 45 11.78 6.62 -7.64
C CYS A 45 10.45 7.37 -7.42
N ILE A 46 9.33 6.80 -7.88
CA ILE A 46 7.99 7.40 -7.78
C ILE A 46 7.24 6.85 -6.56
N LEU A 47 7.31 5.54 -6.35
CA LEU A 47 6.52 4.82 -5.35
C LEU A 47 7.35 4.38 -4.15
N GLY A 48 8.65 4.14 -4.35
CA GLY A 48 9.53 3.54 -3.36
C GLY A 48 9.98 4.52 -2.29
N SER A 49 10.47 3.96 -1.19
CA SER A 49 11.14 4.66 -0.09
C SER A 49 12.65 4.83 -0.33
N GLY A 50 13.17 4.32 -1.45
CA GLY A 50 14.59 4.38 -1.83
C GLY A 50 15.39 3.12 -1.51
N TYR A 51 14.72 2.05 -1.04
CA TYR A 51 15.36 0.78 -0.67
C TYR A 51 14.89 -0.41 -1.53
N GLU A 52 13.89 -0.20 -2.37
CA GLU A 52 13.25 -1.23 -3.18
C GLU A 52 14.11 -1.59 -4.39
N LYS A 53 14.20 -2.88 -4.69
CA LYS A 53 15.06 -3.40 -5.77
C LYS A 53 14.41 -3.30 -7.15
N ASN A 54 13.08 -3.27 -7.20
CA ASN A 54 12.30 -3.24 -8.44
C ASN A 54 10.90 -2.68 -8.21
N ASN A 55 10.17 -2.49 -9.30
CA ASN A 55 8.82 -1.91 -9.30
C ASN A 55 7.83 -2.70 -8.46
N ARG A 56 7.90 -4.03 -8.48
CA ARG A 56 7.03 -4.86 -7.63
C ARG A 56 7.24 -4.59 -6.14
N GLN A 57 8.49 -4.46 -5.70
CA GLN A 57 8.80 -4.08 -4.32
C GLN A 57 8.38 -2.65 -4.00
N ALA A 58 8.59 -1.71 -4.94
CA ALA A 58 8.12 -0.34 -4.80
C ALA A 58 6.60 -0.28 -4.61
N LEU A 59 5.84 -1.08 -5.36
CA LEU A 59 4.40 -1.22 -5.22
C LEU A 59 3.98 -1.85 -3.88
N ASP A 60 4.70 -2.87 -3.40
CA ASP A 60 4.43 -3.47 -2.08
C ASP A 60 4.61 -2.44 -0.96
N THR A 61 5.72 -1.69 -0.98
CA THR A 61 5.95 -0.58 -0.03
C THR A 61 4.86 0.47 -0.13
N TRP A 62 4.52 0.90 -1.35
CA TRP A 62 3.55 1.96 -1.57
C TRP A 62 2.14 1.58 -1.13
N VAL A 63 1.67 0.36 -1.43
CA VAL A 63 0.37 -0.12 -0.94
C VAL A 63 0.37 -0.24 0.58
N ALA A 64 1.46 -0.73 1.18
CA ALA A 64 1.59 -0.82 2.64
C ALA A 64 1.56 0.56 3.32
N TYR A 65 2.20 1.56 2.71
CA TYR A 65 2.17 2.95 3.17
C TYR A 65 0.74 3.52 3.19
N HIS A 66 -0.06 3.20 2.18
CA HIS A 66 -1.46 3.62 2.06
C HIS A 66 -2.47 2.72 2.80
N ARG A 67 -2.03 1.88 3.75
CA ARG A 67 -2.90 0.93 4.47
C ARG A 67 -4.16 1.56 5.03
N ASN A 68 -4.04 2.74 5.65
CA ASN A 68 -5.18 3.38 6.33
C ASN A 68 -6.24 3.80 5.31
N GLU A 69 -5.82 4.42 4.20
CA GLU A 69 -6.72 4.81 3.11
C GLU A 69 -7.38 3.59 2.45
N VAL A 70 -6.62 2.50 2.24
CA VAL A 70 -7.15 1.24 1.71
C VAL A 70 -8.28 0.69 2.58
N PHE A 71 -8.09 0.65 3.90
CA PHE A 71 -9.11 0.14 4.81
C PHE A 71 -10.28 1.10 4.97
N GLU A 72 -10.05 2.42 4.94
CA GLU A 72 -11.10 3.43 4.90
C GLU A 72 -11.99 3.26 3.67
N LYS A 73 -11.40 3.15 2.47
CA LYS A 73 -12.15 2.93 1.22
C LYS A 73 -12.93 1.65 1.23
N ARG A 74 -12.37 0.58 1.81
CA ARG A 74 -13.10 -0.68 2.02
C ARG A 74 -14.34 -0.49 2.90
N LEU A 75 -14.25 0.29 3.97
CA LEU A 75 -15.37 0.57 4.88
C LEU A 75 -16.45 1.44 4.22
N GLU A 76 -16.05 2.34 3.33
CA GLU A 76 -16.95 3.13 2.48
C GLU A 76 -17.66 2.29 1.40
N GLY A 77 -17.32 1.00 1.26
CA GLY A 77 -17.84 0.13 0.21
C GLY A 77 -17.19 0.35 -1.16
N ARG A 78 -16.10 1.12 -1.21
CA ARG A 78 -15.31 1.32 -2.43
C ARG A 78 -14.28 0.20 -2.60
N SER A 79 -14.11 -0.26 -3.83
CA SER A 79 -13.07 -1.23 -4.20
C SER A 79 -11.67 -0.65 -3.93
N PRO A 80 -10.87 -1.26 -3.03
CA PRO A 80 -9.54 -0.72 -2.74
C PRO A 80 -8.55 -0.89 -3.89
N LEU A 81 -8.76 -1.90 -4.76
CA LEU A 81 -7.92 -2.08 -5.94
C LEU A 81 -8.14 -0.93 -6.94
N ASP A 82 -9.40 -0.62 -7.25
CA ASP A 82 -9.73 0.46 -8.19
C ASP A 82 -9.25 1.82 -7.65
N PHE A 83 -9.44 2.05 -6.35
CA PHE A 83 -8.89 3.23 -5.67
C PHE A 83 -7.38 3.36 -5.84
N LEU A 84 -6.62 2.28 -5.61
CA LEU A 84 -5.16 2.29 -5.72
C LEU A 84 -4.71 2.50 -7.18
N ILE A 85 -5.40 1.90 -8.15
CA ILE A 85 -5.12 2.09 -9.59
C ILE A 85 -5.35 3.54 -9.98
N GLU A 86 -6.52 4.11 -9.69
CA GLU A 86 -6.83 5.51 -9.98
C GLU A 86 -5.82 6.48 -9.33
N LYS A 87 -5.43 6.19 -8.09
CA LYS A 87 -4.45 7.00 -7.36
C LYS A 87 -3.07 6.92 -8.01
N LEU A 88 -2.65 5.73 -8.46
CA LEU A 88 -1.38 5.54 -9.17
C LEU A 88 -1.39 6.27 -10.52
N GLU A 89 -2.45 6.13 -11.31
CA GLU A 89 -2.61 6.82 -12.59
C GLU A 89 -2.60 8.34 -12.44
N SER A 90 -3.28 8.87 -11.41
CA SER A 90 -3.24 10.29 -11.07
C SER A 90 -1.83 10.78 -10.74
N MET A 91 -1.02 9.98 -10.05
CA MET A 91 0.38 10.32 -9.76
C MET A 91 1.27 10.31 -11.00
N LEU A 92 1.02 9.44 -11.97
CA LEU A 92 1.84 9.29 -13.18
C LEU A 92 1.50 10.32 -14.27
N ASN A 93 0.29 10.87 -14.24
CA ASN A 93 -0.19 11.86 -15.21
C ASN A 93 0.02 13.32 -14.78
N ASN A 94 0.58 13.57 -13.59
CA ASN A 94 0.92 14.89 -13.06
C ASN A 94 2.43 15.13 -13.12
#